data_AF-A0A5K0W5W9-F1
#
_entry.id   AF-A0A5K0W5W9-F1
#
_cell.length_a   1.000
_cell.length_b   1.000
_cell.length_c   1.000
_cell.angle_alpha   90.00
_cell.angle_beta   90.00
_cell.angle_gamma   90.00
#
_symmetry.space_group_name_H-M   'P 1'
#
loop_
_entity.id
_entity.type
_entity.pdbx_description
1 polymer ?
#
loop_
_entity_poly.entity_id
_entity_poly.type
_entity_poly.pdbx_seq_one_letter_code
_entity_poly.pdbx_strand_id
1 'polypeptide(L)'
;DEKDRGYDASYIEFYVKEYDVSEECARKETLNLIGDAWRKLNQASMQSGLHDFPPAFIRFALNCARVGQLLYAFGKDDRQTTIEEHIRKMLIEKIHV
;
A
#
# COMPACT_ATOMS: atom_id res chain seq x y z
N ASP A 1 -15.78 4.21 6.87
CA ASP A 1 -14.88 3.15 6.37
C ASP A 1 -15.63 2.07 5.60
N GLU A 2 -14.95 1.13 4.94
CA GLU A 2 -15.57 0.06 4.11
C GLU A 2 -16.70 -0.70 4.85
N LYS A 3 -16.57 -0.86 6.18
CA LYS A 3 -17.62 -1.39 7.06
C LYS A 3 -18.92 -0.58 7.03
N ASP A 4 -18.85 0.75 6.90
CA ASP A 4 -20.03 1.63 6.82
C ASP A 4 -20.70 1.62 5.44
N ARG A 5 -20.04 1.05 4.42
CA ARG A 5 -20.51 1.03 3.03
C ARG A 5 -21.09 -0.33 2.61
N GLY A 6 -21.09 -1.33 3.49
CA GLY A 6 -21.66 -2.65 3.20
C GLY A 6 -20.87 -3.46 2.15
N TYR A 7 -19.58 -3.14 1.95
CA TYR A 7 -18.69 -4.00 1.17
C TYR A 7 -18.20 -5.14 2.07
N ASP A 8 -18.91 -6.26 1.98
CA ASP A 8 -19.12 -7.24 3.06
C ASP A 8 -18.01 -8.31 3.24
N ALA A 9 -16.79 -8.05 2.76
CA ALA A 9 -15.65 -8.91 3.11
C ALA A 9 -14.32 -8.20 2.86
N SER A 10 -13.84 -7.45 3.85
CA SER A 10 -12.41 -7.15 3.90
C SER A 10 -11.62 -8.47 4.03
N TYR A 11 -10.40 -8.52 3.50
CA TYR A 11 -9.52 -9.69 3.65
C TYR A 11 -9.39 -10.11 5.13
N ILE A 12 -9.37 -9.13 6.04
CA ILE A 12 -9.31 -9.35 7.49
C ILE A 12 -10.55 -10.11 7.99
N GLU A 13 -11.76 -9.70 7.59
CA GLU A 13 -13.00 -10.36 8.00
C GLU A 13 -13.11 -11.78 7.44
N PHE A 14 -12.69 -11.97 6.18
CA PHE A 14 -12.64 -13.29 5.59
C PHE A 14 -11.65 -14.19 6.35
N TYR A 15 -10.44 -13.70 6.62
CA TYR A 15 -9.40 -14.45 7.33
C TYR A 15 -9.82 -14.82 8.76
N VAL A 16 -10.47 -13.90 9.47
CA VAL A 16 -11.05 -14.17 10.80
C VAL A 16 -12.10 -15.28 10.73
N LYS A 17 -13.02 -15.23 9.76
CA LYS A 17 -14.08 -16.24 9.59
C LYS A 17 -13.52 -17.60 9.17
N GLU A 18 -12.49 -17.63 8.33
CA GLU A 18 -11.90 -18.88 7.80
C GLU A 18 -11.06 -19.61 8.85
N TYR A 19 -10.26 -18.87 9.64
CA TYR A 19 -9.29 -19.47 10.56
C TYR A 19 -9.69 -19.37 12.04
N ASP A 20 -10.84 -18.77 12.36
CA ASP A 20 -11.35 -18.55 13.72
C ASP A 20 -10.31 -17.87 14.65
N VAL A 21 -9.69 -16.80 14.15
CA VAL A 21 -8.65 -16.03 14.85
C VAL A 21 -9.13 -14.62 15.19
N SER A 22 -8.38 -13.92 16.06
CA SER A 22 -8.68 -12.51 16.35
C SER A 22 -8.42 -11.59 15.15
N GLU A 23 -9.11 -10.46 15.10
CA GLU A 23 -8.88 -9.41 14.09
C GLU A 23 -7.42 -8.92 14.12
N GLU A 24 -6.81 -8.86 15.31
CA GLU A 24 -5.39 -8.50 15.48
C GLU A 24 -4.45 -9.51 14.80
N CYS A 25 -4.71 -10.81 14.99
CA CYS A 25 -3.96 -11.87 14.31
C CYS A 25 -4.09 -11.76 12.78
N ALA A 26 -5.31 -11.57 12.28
CA ALA A 26 -5.56 -11.39 10.85
C ALA A 26 -4.87 -10.14 10.28
N ARG A 27 -4.87 -9.01 11.03
CA ARG A 27 -4.14 -7.79 10.66
C ARG A 27 -2.64 -8.01 10.62
N LYS A 28 -2.08 -8.70 11.62
CA LYS A 28 -0.66 -9.03 11.66
C LYS A 28 -0.26 -9.88 10.45
N GLU A 29 -1.06 -10.89 10.11
CA GLU A 29 -0.78 -11.72 8.95
C GLU A 29 -0.92 -10.94 7.64
N THR A 30 -1.91 -10.08 7.52
CA THR A 30 -2.05 -9.17 6.36
C THR A 30 -0.80 -8.31 6.17
N LEU A 31 -0.24 -7.77 7.26
CA LEU A 31 1.00 -6.99 7.21
C LEU A 31 2.22 -7.84 6.82
N ASN A 32 2.29 -9.10 7.26
CA ASN A 32 3.32 -10.04 6.84
C ASN A 32 3.26 -10.28 5.33
N LEU A 33 2.07 -10.56 4.79
CA LEU A 33 1.85 -10.79 3.36
C LEU A 33 2.21 -9.57 2.51
N ILE A 34 1.87 -8.36 2.98
CA ILE A 34 2.29 -7.10 2.34
C ILE A 34 3.82 -6.99 2.35
N GLY A 35 4.47 -7.28 3.48
CA GLY A 35 5.94 -7.28 3.59
C GLY A 35 6.61 -8.27 2.64
N ASP A 36 6.05 -9.47 2.52
CA ASP A 36 6.51 -10.49 1.57
C ASP A 36 6.34 -10.05 0.11
N ALA A 37 5.20 -9.44 -0.22
CA ALA A 37 4.96 -8.89 -1.55
C ALA A 37 5.98 -7.78 -1.89
N TRP A 38 6.29 -6.90 -0.94
CA TRP A 38 7.33 -5.88 -1.10
C TRP A 38 8.72 -6.48 -1.34
N ARG A 39 9.08 -7.52 -0.58
CA ARG A 39 10.35 -8.23 -0.77
C ARG A 39 10.45 -8.81 -2.18
N LYS A 40 9.39 -9.48 -2.65
CA LYS A 40 9.33 -10.05 -4.00
C LYS A 40 9.41 -8.95 -5.08
N LEU A 41 8.69 -7.84 -4.90
CA LEU A 41 8.72 -6.70 -5.82
C LEU A 41 10.12 -6.08 -5.93
N ASN A 42 10.81 -5.89 -4.80
CA ASN A 42 12.17 -5.36 -4.77
C ASN A 42 13.16 -6.32 -5.44
N GLN A 43 13.07 -7.62 -5.13
CA GLN A 43 13.88 -8.64 -5.78
C GLN A 43 13.66 -8.64 -7.30
N ALA A 44 12.41 -8.63 -7.74
CA ALA A 44 12.07 -8.54 -9.16
C ALA A 44 12.70 -7.30 -9.77
N SER A 45 12.53 -6.11 -9.18
CA SER A 45 13.08 -4.85 -9.72
C SER A 45 14.61 -4.84 -9.92
N MET A 46 15.34 -5.73 -9.26
CA MET A 46 16.79 -5.92 -9.38
C MET A 46 17.19 -7.08 -10.31
N GLN A 47 16.24 -7.92 -10.74
CA GLN A 47 16.49 -9.03 -11.64
C GLN A 47 16.67 -8.55 -13.09
N SER A 48 17.63 -9.16 -13.78
CA SER A 48 17.83 -8.97 -15.22
C SER A 48 16.64 -9.44 -16.07
N GLY A 49 15.79 -10.34 -15.57
CA GLY A 49 14.60 -10.81 -16.30
C GLY A 49 13.55 -9.72 -16.56
N LEU A 50 13.62 -8.58 -15.88
CA LEU A 50 12.71 -7.45 -16.13
C LEU A 50 13.10 -6.62 -17.37
N HIS A 51 14.21 -6.93 -18.05
CA HIS A 51 14.57 -6.31 -19.32
C HIS A 51 13.53 -6.54 -20.43
N ASP A 52 12.67 -7.56 -20.30
CA ASP A 52 11.56 -7.82 -21.23
C ASP A 52 10.42 -6.79 -21.11
N PHE A 53 10.40 -6.01 -20.02
CA PHE A 53 9.43 -4.94 -19.82
C PHE A 53 10.05 -3.56 -20.06
N PRO A 54 9.28 -2.60 -20.61
CA PRO A 54 9.73 -1.23 -20.73
C PRO A 54 10.10 -0.64 -19.34
N PRO A 55 11.24 0.06 -19.19
CA PRO A 55 11.62 0.65 -17.90
C PRO A 55 10.57 1.60 -17.31
N ALA A 56 9.76 2.25 -18.16
CA ALA A 56 8.66 3.09 -17.72
C ALA A 56 7.53 2.29 -17.03
N PHE A 57 7.23 1.09 -17.52
CA PHE A 57 6.24 0.20 -16.91
C PHE A 57 6.70 -0.26 -15.52
N ILE A 58 7.97 -0.63 -15.38
CA ILE A 58 8.56 -1.03 -14.09
C ILE A 58 8.46 0.12 -13.09
N ARG A 59 8.83 1.33 -13.50
CA ARG A 59 8.71 2.53 -12.66
C ARG A 59 7.26 2.81 -12.27
N PHE A 60 6.33 2.66 -13.22
CA PHE A 60 4.91 2.83 -12.95
C PHE A 60 4.41 1.83 -11.88
N ALA A 61 4.69 0.54 -12.06
CA ALA A 61 4.28 -0.50 -11.10
C ALA A 61 4.85 -0.25 -9.69
N LEU A 62 6.14 0.12 -9.59
CA LEU A 62 6.77 0.49 -8.32
C LEU A 62 6.12 1.71 -7.68
N ASN A 63 5.78 2.73 -8.48
CA ASN A 63 5.13 3.93 -7.98
C ASN A 63 3.70 3.66 -7.50
N CYS A 64 2.94 2.80 -8.20
CA CYS A 64 1.62 2.36 -7.74
C CYS A 64 1.69 1.67 -6.37
N ALA A 65 2.64 0.74 -6.18
CA ALA A 65 2.83 0.07 -4.90
C ALA A 65 3.16 1.07 -3.77
N ARG A 66 4.03 2.05 -4.03
CA ARG A 66 4.40 3.11 -3.07
C ARG A 66 3.21 4.00 -2.70
N VAL A 67 2.42 4.41 -3.69
CA VAL A 67 1.21 5.22 -3.45
C VAL A 67 0.19 4.44 -2.63
N GLY A 68 0.00 3.14 -2.92
CA GLY A 68 -0.85 2.26 -2.12
C GLY A 68 -0.40 2.21 -0.65
N GLN A 69 0.89 1.98 -0.40
CA GLN A 69 1.41 1.98 0.97
C GLN A 69 1.23 3.34 1.67
N LEU A 70 1.50 4.43 0.97
CA LEU A 70 1.35 5.79 1.48
C LEU A 70 -0.11 6.08 1.88
N LEU A 71 -1.07 5.75 1.01
CA LEU A 71 -2.50 5.92 1.23
C LEU A 71 -3.00 5.23 2.50
N TYR A 72 -2.58 3.98 2.74
CA TYR A 72 -3.01 3.20 3.91
C TYR A 72 -2.17 3.47 5.18
N ALA A 73 -1.04 4.17 5.06
CA ALA A 73 -0.27 4.65 6.20
C ALA A 73 -0.86 5.93 6.79
N PHE A 74 -1.45 6.79 5.96
CA PHE A 74 -2.19 7.97 6.41
C PHE A 74 -3.46 7.57 7.18
N GLY A 75 -3.61 8.08 8.41
CA GLY A 75 -4.75 7.79 9.29
C GLY A 75 -4.43 6.88 10.49
N LYS A 76 -3.19 6.39 10.63
CA LYS A 76 -2.73 5.67 11.84
C LYS A 76 -2.00 6.55 12.86
N ASP A 77 -1.62 7.77 12.47
CA ASP A 77 -0.85 8.69 13.31
C ASP A 77 -1.57 10.04 13.29
N ASP A 78 -2.11 10.47 14.45
CA ASP A 78 -2.86 11.74 14.65
C ASP A 78 -2.04 13.00 14.30
N ARG A 79 -0.77 12.82 13.92
CA ARG A 79 0.22 13.90 13.71
C ARG A 79 0.70 14.01 12.26
N GLN A 80 0.18 13.20 11.34
CA GLN A 80 0.64 13.21 9.96
C GLN A 80 -0.17 14.13 9.06
N THR A 81 0.58 14.92 8.28
CA THR A 81 0.14 15.73 7.14
C THR A 81 -0.82 14.89 6.30
N THR A 82 -2.01 15.39 5.99
CA THR A 82 -2.99 14.58 5.24
C THR A 82 -2.45 14.27 3.84
N ILE A 83 -2.97 13.22 3.19
CA ILE A 83 -2.61 12.97 1.80
C ILE A 83 -2.89 14.17 0.89
N GLU A 84 -3.94 14.94 1.21
CA GLU A 84 -4.30 16.18 0.52
C GLU A 84 -3.17 17.22 0.63
N GLU A 85 -2.58 17.39 1.81
CA GLU A 85 -1.46 18.31 1.98
C GLU A 85 -0.21 17.83 1.24
N HIS A 86 0.03 16.51 1.20
CA HIS A 86 1.14 15.93 0.44
C HIS A 86 0.98 16.18 -1.07
N ILE A 87 -0.23 15.96 -1.59
CA ILE A 87 -0.59 16.24 -2.99
C ILE A 87 -0.46 17.73 -3.29
N ARG A 88 -0.94 18.60 -2.39
CA ARG A 88 -0.85 20.06 -2.53
C ARG A 88 0.59 20.54 -2.61
N LYS A 89 1.46 20.07 -1.72
CA LYS A 89 2.90 20.37 -1.74
C LYS A 89 3.59 19.87 -3.01
N MET A 90 3.23 18.68 -3.50
CA MET A 90 3.88 18.09 -4.67
C MET A 90 3.43 18.69 -6.00
N LEU A 91 2.14 18.99 -6.16
CA LEU A 91 1.54 19.30 -7.47
C LEU A 91 1.11 20.76 -7.63
N ILE A 92 0.96 21.50 -6.54
CA ILE A 92 0.36 22.85 -6.56
C ILE A 92 1.38 23.91 -6.09
N GLU A 93 2.11 23.64 -5.01
CA GLU A 93 3.10 24.59 -4.50
C GLU A 93 4.34 24.66 -5.40
N LYS A 94 4.76 25.88 -5.74
CA LYS A 94 6.04 26.09 -6.44
C LYS A 94 7.18 26.00 -5.43
N ILE A 95 8.21 25.25 -5.79
CA ILE A 95 9.49 25.29 -5.09
C ILE A 95 10.09 26.68 -5.32
N HIS A 96 10.19 27.48 -4.27
CA HIS A 96 10.92 28.74 -4.32
C HIS A 96 12.40 28.42 -4.19
N VAL A 97 13.19 28.82 -5.19
CA VAL A 97 14.64 28.62 -5.28
C VAL A 97 15.33 29.93 -4.92
#